data_AF-A0A1S2LR29-F1
#
_entry.id   AF-A0A1S2LR29-F1
#
_cell.length_a   1.000
_cell.length_b   1.000
_cell.length_c   1.000
_cell.angle_alpha   90.00
_cell.angle_beta   90.00
_cell.angle_gamma   90.00
#
_symmetry.space_group_name_H-M   'P 1'
#
loop_
_entity.id
_entity.type
_entity.pdbx_description
1 polymer ?
#
loop_
_entity_poly.entity_id
_entity_poly.type
_entity_poly.pdbx_seq_one_letter_code
_entity_poly.pdbx_strand_id
1 'polypeptide(L)'
;MLIRKWLLVNTLTICLIVGWSFYQGSSSYYILSAKIISQVAFVLFLVNVNMYFVLLLIRKGKDRNVKVKLAKISKKMMKYHVAIAITAVGLIVLHGSMMISVHTQQLQNSKIVSGIFAFLVLTILLFSGVLRKLKASGFRRKFHYRMAFIFFVFVITHIFIM
;
A
#
# COMPACT_ATOMS: atom_id res chain seq x y z
N MET A 1 23.44 6.58 7.08
CA MET A 1 23.10 5.15 7.29
C MET A 1 21.59 4.87 7.19
N LEU A 2 20.71 5.56 7.94
CA LEU A 2 19.26 5.30 7.95
C LEU A 2 18.56 5.37 6.58
N ILE A 3 18.90 6.35 5.74
CA ILE A 3 18.28 6.51 4.41
C ILE A 3 18.62 5.33 3.47
N ARG A 4 19.87 4.87 3.48
CA ARG A 4 20.29 3.71 2.67
C ARG A 4 19.54 2.45 3.09
N LYS A 5 19.39 2.20 4.39
CA LYS A 5 18.60 1.08 4.93
C LYS A 5 17.13 1.18 4.51
N TRP A 6 16.53 2.36 4.61
CA TRP A 6 15.13 2.59 4.21
C TRP A 6 14.89 2.37 2.70
N LEU A 7 15.79 2.85 1.84
CA LEU A 7 15.71 2.60 0.39
C LEU A 7 15.85 1.11 0.09
N LEU A 8 16.83 0.44 0.71
CA LEU A 8 17.06 -0.99 0.54
C LEU A 8 15.82 -1.82 0.90
N VAL A 9 15.18 -1.54 2.05
CA VAL A 9 13.96 -2.25 2.47
C VAL A 9 12.83 -2.07 1.46
N ASN A 10 12.62 -0.86 0.92
CA ASN A 10 11.59 -0.63 -0.09
C ASN A 10 11.87 -1.36 -1.39
N THR A 11 13.10 -1.26 -1.89
CA THR A 11 13.52 -1.94 -3.12
C THR A 11 13.38 -3.45 -2.97
N LEU A 12 13.88 -4.04 -1.88
CA LEU A 12 13.74 -5.47 -1.61
C LEU A 12 12.27 -5.88 -1.51
N THR A 13 11.43 -5.09 -0.84
CA THR A 13 9.99 -5.40 -0.74
C THR A 13 9.33 -5.47 -2.12
N ILE A 14 9.61 -4.50 -2.99
CA ILE A 14 9.09 -4.50 -4.37
C ILE A 14 9.63 -5.70 -5.15
N CYS A 15 10.94 -5.95 -5.12
CA CYS A 15 11.56 -7.06 -5.84
C CYS A 15 11.01 -8.41 -5.38
N LEU A 16 10.82 -8.62 -4.07
CA LEU A 16 10.26 -9.85 -3.51
C LEU A 16 8.82 -10.08 -3.97
N ILE A 17 7.97 -9.05 -3.94
CA ILE A 17 6.57 -9.18 -4.36
C ILE A 17 6.46 -9.44 -5.85
N VAL A 18 7.24 -8.73 -6.67
CA VAL A 18 7.28 -8.95 -8.12
C VAL A 18 7.77 -10.36 -8.43
N GLY A 19 8.92 -10.77 -7.86
CA GLY A 19 9.49 -12.10 -8.06
C GLY A 19 8.55 -13.22 -7.61
N TRP A 20 7.92 -13.08 -6.44
CA TRP A 20 6.94 -14.03 -5.92
C TRP A 20 5.71 -14.14 -6.83
N SER A 21 5.21 -13.02 -7.33
CA SER A 21 4.05 -12.97 -8.22
C SER A 21 4.28 -13.71 -9.54
N PHE A 22 5.49 -13.60 -10.10
CA PHE A 22 5.91 -14.32 -11.30
C PHE A 22 6.14 -15.81 -11.03
N TYR A 23 6.73 -16.16 -9.88
CA TYR A 23 6.95 -17.56 -9.49
C TYR A 23 5.65 -18.37 -9.42
N GLN A 24 4.54 -17.76 -8.96
CA GLN A 24 3.23 -18.42 -8.89
C GLN A 24 2.62 -18.76 -10.27
N GLY A 25 3.17 -18.24 -11.38
CA GLY A 25 2.64 -18.48 -12.73
C GLY A 25 1.25 -17.86 -12.97
N SER A 26 0.79 -17.84 -14.21
CA SER A 26 -0.56 -17.35 -14.56
C SER A 26 -1.17 -18.29 -15.58
N SER A 27 -2.35 -18.84 -15.29
CA SER A 27 -3.05 -19.78 -16.19
C SER A 27 -3.77 -19.08 -17.35
N SER A 28 -3.99 -17.76 -17.27
CA SER A 28 -4.64 -16.99 -18.32
C SER A 28 -4.13 -15.54 -18.42
N TYR A 29 -4.29 -14.92 -19.59
CA TYR A 29 -4.01 -13.50 -19.79
C TYR A 29 -4.82 -12.59 -18.87
N TYR A 30 -6.03 -13.01 -18.49
CA TYR A 30 -6.90 -12.25 -17.60
C TYR A 30 -6.38 -12.26 -16.14
N ILE A 31 -5.86 -13.38 -15.67
CA ILE A 31 -5.19 -13.46 -14.35
C ILE A 31 -3.88 -12.67 -14.36
N LEU A 32 -3.12 -12.75 -15.45
CA LEU A 32 -1.87 -11.99 -15.59
C LEU A 32 -2.10 -10.47 -15.51
N SER A 33 -3.11 -9.95 -16.22
CA SER A 33 -3.44 -8.53 -16.17
C SER A 33 -3.92 -8.11 -14.78
N ALA A 34 -4.75 -8.92 -14.11
CA ALA A 34 -5.15 -8.68 -12.72
C ALA A 34 -3.95 -8.64 -11.76
N LYS A 35 -2.93 -9.50 -11.96
CA LYS A 35 -1.68 -9.47 -11.19
C LYS A 35 -0.91 -8.17 -11.43
N ILE A 36 -0.70 -7.75 -12.67
CA ILE A 36 0.01 -6.50 -13.00
C ILE A 36 -0.71 -5.29 -12.38
N ILE A 37 -2.04 -5.23 -12.49
CA ILE A 37 -2.87 -4.18 -11.88
C ILE A 37 -2.64 -4.12 -10.36
N SER A 38 -2.64 -5.27 -9.69
CA SER A 38 -2.39 -5.34 -8.24
C SER A 38 -0.99 -4.89 -7.84
N GLN A 39 0.03 -5.21 -8.65
CA GLN A 39 1.41 -4.79 -8.39
C GLN A 39 1.54 -3.26 -8.48
N VAL A 40 0.95 -2.64 -9.51
CA VAL A 40 0.92 -1.18 -9.64
C VAL A 40 0.18 -0.57 -8.45
N ALA A 41 -0.97 -1.12 -8.06
CA ALA A 41 -1.72 -0.66 -6.90
C ALA A 41 -0.89 -0.72 -5.60
N PHE A 42 -0.17 -1.82 -5.39
CA PHE A 42 0.72 -2.00 -4.24
C PHE A 42 1.84 -0.96 -4.22
N VAL A 43 2.47 -0.66 -5.36
CA VAL A 43 3.51 0.37 -5.44
C VAL A 43 2.94 1.75 -5.08
N LEU A 44 1.77 2.12 -5.59
CA LEU A 44 1.10 3.39 -5.24
C LEU A 44 0.74 3.46 -3.75
N PHE A 45 0.29 2.34 -3.16
CA PHE A 45 0.07 2.24 -1.72
C PHE A 45 1.37 2.37 -0.92
N LEU A 46 2.45 1.73 -1.37
CA LEU A 46 3.76 1.80 -0.73
C LEU A 46 4.31 3.23 -0.73
N VAL A 47 4.13 3.98 -1.82
CA VAL A 47 4.47 5.42 -1.87
C VAL A 47 3.71 6.21 -0.80
N ASN A 48 2.43 5.90 -0.57
CA ASN A 48 1.64 6.55 0.48
C ASN A 48 2.15 6.23 1.88
N VAL A 49 2.42 4.96 2.18
CA VAL A 49 2.96 4.53 3.48
C VAL A 49 4.34 5.15 3.73
N ASN A 50 5.17 5.27 2.68
CA ASN A 50 6.50 5.87 2.78
C ASN A 50 6.53 7.32 3.23
N MET A 51 5.43 8.06 3.06
CA MET A 51 5.34 9.42 3.60
C MET A 51 5.60 9.47 5.10
N TYR A 52 5.13 8.46 5.86
CA TYR A 52 5.40 8.38 7.30
C TYR A 52 6.90 8.24 7.59
N PHE A 53 7.59 7.37 6.86
CA PHE A 53 9.04 7.15 7.04
C PHE A 53 9.84 8.39 6.64
N VAL A 54 9.48 9.08 5.56
CA VAL A 54 10.11 10.36 5.18
C VAL A 54 9.96 11.39 6.30
N LEU A 55 8.77 11.54 6.89
CA LEU A 55 8.54 12.45 8.02
C LEU A 55 9.34 12.04 9.26
N LEU A 56 9.48 10.74 9.53
CA LEU A 56 10.28 10.22 10.64
C LEU A 56 11.77 10.52 10.44
N LEU A 57 12.29 10.34 9.22
CA LEU A 57 13.67 10.64 8.85
C LEU A 57 13.98 12.14 9.00
N ILE A 58 13.04 13.03 8.66
CA ILE A 58 13.21 14.47 8.92
C ILE A 58 13.34 14.77 10.41
N ARG A 59 12.53 14.12 11.26
CA ARG A 59 12.54 14.34 12.72
C ARG A 59 13.80 13.80 13.40
N LYS A 60 14.28 12.63 12.98
CA LYS A 60 15.41 11.92 13.61
C LYS A 60 16.76 12.20 12.94
N GLY A 61 16.76 12.79 11.75
CA GLY A 61 17.98 13.12 11.01
C GLY A 61 18.79 14.22 11.71
N LYS A 62 20.13 14.08 11.69
CA LYS A 62 21.08 15.08 12.20
C LYS A 62 21.48 16.10 11.12
N ASP A 63 21.60 15.66 9.87
CA ASP A 63 22.04 16.50 8.74
C ASP A 63 20.93 17.46 8.26
N ARG A 64 21.20 18.76 8.35
CA ARG A 64 20.28 19.84 7.94
C ARG A 64 20.00 19.84 6.45
N ASN A 65 21.00 19.63 5.60
CA ASN A 65 20.86 19.66 4.15
C ASN A 65 19.94 18.53 3.68
N VAL A 66 20.09 17.35 4.27
CA VAL A 66 19.23 16.18 4.02
C VAL A 66 17.79 16.46 4.48
N LYS A 67 17.60 17.06 5.66
CA LYS A 67 16.26 17.41 6.17
C LYS A 67 15.53 18.38 5.25
N VAL A 68 16.21 19.40 4.72
CA VAL A 68 15.62 20.36 3.79
C VAL A 68 15.18 19.67 2.49
N LYS A 69 16.02 18.79 1.93
CA LYS A 69 15.65 18.00 0.74
C LYS A 69 14.43 17.10 0.99
N LEU A 70 14.43 16.35 2.09
CA LEU A 70 13.31 15.49 2.48
C LEU A 70 12.03 16.27 2.77
N ALA A 71 12.12 17.47 3.35
CA ALA A 71 10.96 18.33 3.59
C ALA A 71 10.32 18.80 2.28
N LYS A 72 11.13 19.17 1.27
CA LYS A 72 10.63 19.51 -0.07
C LYS A 72 9.91 18.31 -0.72
N ILE A 73 10.50 17.12 -0.63
CA ILE A 73 9.90 15.87 -1.12
C ILE A 73 8.59 15.58 -0.39
N SER A 74 8.59 15.66 0.95
CA SER A 74 7.41 15.40 1.78
C SER A 74 6.28 16.36 1.45
N LYS A 75 6.55 17.64 1.16
CA LYS A 75 5.52 18.61 0.76
C LYS A 75 4.87 18.19 -0.56
N LYS A 76 5.65 17.71 -1.53
CA LYS A 76 5.13 17.17 -2.80
C LYS A 76 4.31 15.90 -2.56
N MET A 77 4.82 14.95 -1.78
CA MET A 77 4.10 13.71 -1.43
C MET A 77 2.76 14.02 -0.75
N MET A 78 2.75 14.93 0.24
CA MET A 78 1.52 15.34 0.93
C MET A 78 0.49 16.01 0.01
N LYS A 79 0.92 16.71 -1.06
CA LYS A 79 -0.01 17.28 -2.04
C LYS A 79 -0.72 16.18 -2.85
N TYR A 80 0.02 15.16 -3.27
CA TYR A 80 -0.49 14.12 -4.17
C TYR A 80 -0.98 12.84 -3.48
N HIS A 81 -0.75 12.67 -2.16
CA HIS A 81 -1.06 11.42 -1.46
C HIS A 81 -2.52 10.97 -1.64
N VAL A 82 -3.48 11.90 -1.57
CA VAL A 82 -4.91 11.58 -1.75
C VAL A 82 -5.19 11.06 -3.16
N ALA A 83 -4.67 11.73 -4.19
CA ALA A 83 -4.87 11.31 -5.58
C ALA A 83 -4.24 9.92 -5.82
N ILE A 84 -3.00 9.71 -5.36
CA ILE A 84 -2.31 8.41 -5.46
C ILE A 84 -3.11 7.32 -4.73
N ALA A 85 -3.64 7.62 -3.55
CA ALA A 85 -4.45 6.67 -2.78
C ALA A 85 -5.75 6.32 -3.51
N ILE A 86 -6.45 7.30 -4.09
CA ILE A 86 -7.68 7.05 -4.88
C ILE A 86 -7.36 6.19 -6.10
N THR A 87 -6.28 6.47 -6.83
CA THR A 87 -5.84 5.63 -7.96
C THR A 87 -5.53 4.20 -7.51
N ALA A 88 -4.81 4.03 -6.39
CA ALA A 88 -4.50 2.72 -5.84
C ALA A 88 -5.78 1.94 -5.47
N VAL A 89 -6.75 2.59 -4.84
CA VAL A 89 -8.05 1.97 -4.51
C VAL A 89 -8.79 1.53 -5.76
N GLY A 90 -8.84 2.36 -6.80
CA GLY A 90 -9.46 2.00 -8.08
C GLY A 90 -8.84 0.74 -8.68
N LEU A 91 -7.51 0.65 -8.68
CA LEU A 91 -6.79 -0.54 -9.15
C LEU A 91 -7.04 -1.76 -8.25
N ILE A 92 -7.16 -1.60 -6.92
CA ILE A 92 -7.50 -2.70 -6.00
C ILE A 92 -8.92 -3.21 -6.25
N VAL A 93 -9.89 -2.32 -6.44
CA VAL A 93 -11.28 -2.70 -6.77
C VAL A 93 -11.32 -3.46 -8.09
N LEU A 94 -10.62 -2.97 -9.11
CA LEU A 94 -10.52 -3.64 -10.40
C LEU A 94 -9.84 -5.02 -10.29
N HIS A 95 -8.74 -5.11 -9.54
CA HIS A 95 -8.10 -6.40 -9.26
C HIS A 95 -9.06 -7.37 -8.56
N GLY A 96 -9.75 -6.91 -7.52
CA GLY A 96 -10.71 -7.73 -6.78
C GLY A 96 -11.87 -8.22 -7.65
N SER A 97 -12.45 -7.36 -8.49
CA SER A 97 -13.55 -7.74 -9.37
C SER A 97 -13.12 -8.78 -10.42
N MET A 98 -11.93 -8.62 -11.00
CA MET A 98 -11.35 -9.60 -11.93
C MET A 98 -11.07 -10.95 -11.25
N MET A 99 -10.54 -10.95 -10.02
CA MET A 99 -10.25 -12.21 -9.34
C MET A 99 -11.53 -12.95 -8.91
N ILE A 100 -12.55 -12.21 -8.46
CA ILE A 100 -13.86 -12.78 -8.09
C ILE A 100 -14.56 -13.36 -9.33
N SER A 101 -14.51 -12.68 -10.49
CA SER A 101 -15.19 -13.17 -11.70
C SER A 101 -14.58 -14.48 -12.23
N VAL A 102 -13.29 -14.70 -12.02
CA VAL A 102 -12.60 -15.94 -12.44
C VAL A 102 -12.78 -17.08 -11.44
N HIS A 103 -12.92 -16.78 -10.14
CA HIS A 103 -12.92 -17.79 -9.07
C HIS A 103 -14.27 -17.87 -8.33
N THR A 104 -15.38 -17.66 -9.03
CA THR A 104 -16.75 -17.64 -8.46
C THR A 104 -17.11 -18.91 -7.69
N GLN A 105 -16.58 -20.07 -8.09
CA GLN A 105 -16.82 -21.35 -7.42
C GLN A 105 -15.87 -21.64 -6.25
N GLN A 106 -14.83 -20.81 -6.06
CA GLN A 106 -13.76 -21.01 -5.08
C GLN A 106 -13.68 -19.88 -4.06
N LEU A 107 -14.81 -19.22 -3.75
CA LEU A 107 -14.85 -18.07 -2.83
C LEU A 107 -14.35 -18.38 -1.42
N GLN A 108 -14.36 -19.65 -1.02
CA GLN A 108 -13.82 -20.12 0.27
C GLN A 108 -12.29 -20.32 0.26
N ASN A 109 -11.63 -20.17 -0.89
CA ASN A 109 -10.19 -20.26 -0.98
C ASN A 109 -9.54 -19.20 -0.06
N SER A 110 -8.53 -19.63 0.70
CA SER A 110 -7.78 -18.79 1.65
C SER A 110 -7.27 -17.49 1.01
N LYS A 111 -6.90 -17.54 -0.27
CA LYS A 111 -6.46 -16.39 -1.07
C LYS A 111 -7.57 -15.37 -1.26
N ILE A 112 -8.78 -15.81 -1.60
CA ILE A 112 -9.92 -14.90 -1.82
C ILE A 112 -10.39 -14.33 -0.50
N VAL A 113 -10.53 -15.17 0.53
CA VAL A 113 -10.98 -14.76 1.86
C VAL A 113 -10.02 -13.72 2.44
N SER A 114 -8.71 -13.95 2.39
CA SER A 114 -7.71 -12.97 2.85
C SER A 114 -7.77 -11.65 2.06
N GLY A 115 -8.08 -11.70 0.77
CA GLY A 115 -8.27 -10.51 -0.08
C GLY A 115 -9.50 -9.71 0.33
N ILE A 116 -10.62 -10.38 0.62
CA ILE A 116 -11.84 -9.75 1.15
C ILE A 116 -11.55 -9.09 2.50
N PHE A 117 -10.87 -9.78 3.41
CA PHE A 117 -10.46 -9.17 4.69
C PHE A 117 -9.58 -7.94 4.51
N ALA A 118 -8.58 -8.01 3.63
CA ALA A 118 -7.74 -6.85 3.32
C ALA A 118 -8.57 -5.68 2.77
N PHE A 119 -9.58 -5.95 1.92
CA PHE A 119 -10.48 -4.94 1.39
C PHE A 119 -11.38 -4.30 2.46
N LEU A 120 -11.86 -5.07 3.43
CA LEU A 120 -12.60 -4.53 4.58
C LEU A 120 -11.72 -3.59 5.41
N VAL A 121 -10.47 -3.98 5.69
CA VAL A 121 -9.51 -3.12 6.39
C VAL A 121 -9.19 -1.85 5.58
N LEU A 122 -9.06 -1.96 4.25
CA LEU A 122 -8.91 -0.80 3.36
C LEU A 122 -10.07 0.18 3.52
N THR A 123 -11.30 -0.32 3.61
CA THR A 123 -12.50 0.53 3.79
C THR A 123 -12.41 1.35 5.08
N ILE A 124 -12.00 0.72 6.19
CA ILE A 124 -11.77 1.40 7.47
C ILE A 124 -10.63 2.43 7.34
N LEU A 125 -9.54 2.09 6.62
CA LEU A 125 -8.44 3.00 6.36
C LEU A 125 -8.89 4.24 5.57
N LEU A 126 -9.68 4.07 4.52
CA LEU A 126 -10.21 5.18 3.72
C LEU A 126 -11.15 6.06 4.55
N PHE A 127 -12.06 5.45 5.31
CA PHE A 127 -12.94 6.16 6.23
C PHE A 127 -12.14 7.01 7.24
N SER A 128 -11.09 6.44 7.83
CA SER A 128 -10.19 7.18 8.73
C SER A 128 -9.50 8.37 8.03
N GLY A 129 -9.20 8.24 6.74
CA GLY A 129 -8.63 9.30 5.91
C GLY A 129 -9.62 10.46 5.69
N VAL A 130 -10.89 10.13 5.40
CA VAL A 130 -11.97 11.12 5.28
C VAL A 130 -12.16 11.86 6.61
N LEU A 131 -12.23 11.14 7.73
CA LEU A 131 -12.35 11.76 9.06
C LEU A 131 -11.19 12.73 9.36
N ARG A 132 -9.97 12.42 8.90
CA ARG A 132 -8.81 13.31 9.04
C ARG A 132 -8.94 14.57 8.18
N LYS A 133 -9.51 14.46 6.98
CA LYS A 133 -9.79 15.60 6.09
C LYS A 133 -10.83 16.54 6.72
N LEU A 134 -11.85 15.99 7.35
CA LEU A 134 -12.91 16.77 8.01
C LEU A 134 -12.42 17.52 9.26
N LYS A 135 -11.57 16.89 10.09
CA LYS A 135 -10.94 17.55 11.23
C LYS A 135 -9.55 16.97 11.49
N ALA A 136 -8.55 17.82 11.39
CA ALA A 136 -7.18 17.46 11.69
C ALA A 136 -6.96 17.42 13.20
N SER A 137 -7.06 16.24 13.82
CA SER A 137 -6.67 16.02 15.21
C SER A 137 -5.49 15.06 15.34
N GLY A 138 -4.70 15.22 16.41
CA GLY A 138 -3.57 14.33 16.70
C GLY A 138 -4.00 12.86 16.83
N PHE A 139 -5.16 12.61 17.44
CA PHE A 139 -5.76 11.28 17.57
C PHE A 139 -6.09 10.67 16.20
N ARG A 140 -6.84 11.38 15.34
CA ARG A 140 -7.23 10.89 14.00
C ARG A 140 -6.02 10.60 13.12
N ARG A 141 -4.98 11.44 13.20
CA ARG A 141 -3.70 11.19 12.50
C ARG A 141 -3.04 9.89 12.96
N LYS A 142 -2.95 9.65 14.28
CA LYS A 142 -2.38 8.41 14.83
C LYS A 142 -3.22 7.20 14.42
N PHE A 143 -4.55 7.30 14.50
CA PHE A 143 -5.46 6.23 14.09
C PHE A 143 -5.29 5.86 12.62
N HIS A 144 -5.29 6.85 11.72
CA HIS A 144 -5.07 6.62 10.29
C HIS A 144 -3.73 5.93 10.01
N TYR A 145 -2.65 6.34 10.68
CA TYR A 145 -1.35 5.66 10.53
C TYR A 145 -1.40 4.21 11.02
N ARG A 146 -2.02 3.94 12.18
CA ARG A 146 -2.19 2.57 12.69
C ARG A 146 -2.96 1.71 11.68
N MET A 147 -4.07 2.22 11.15
CA MET A 147 -4.86 1.52 10.14
C MET A 147 -4.07 1.28 8.85
N ALA A 148 -3.21 2.21 8.43
CA ALA A 148 -2.37 2.04 7.25
C ALA A 148 -1.36 0.89 7.43
N PHE A 149 -0.77 0.77 8.62
CA PHE A 149 0.12 -0.34 8.94
C PHE A 149 -0.62 -1.68 9.10
N ILE A 150 -1.81 -1.67 9.72
CA ILE A 150 -2.65 -2.88 9.79
C ILE A 150 -3.00 -3.34 8.36
N PHE A 151 -3.47 -2.44 7.50
CA PHE A 151 -3.75 -2.77 6.10
C PHE A 151 -2.50 -3.29 5.37
N PHE A 152 -1.33 -2.69 5.59
CA PHE A 152 -0.06 -3.19 5.02
C PHE A 152 0.23 -4.64 5.43
N VAL A 153 0.04 -5.00 6.71
CA VAL A 153 0.19 -6.38 7.18
C VAL A 153 -0.79 -7.32 6.47
N PHE A 154 -2.08 -6.96 6.38
CA PHE A 154 -3.08 -7.78 5.69
C PHE A 154 -2.76 -7.97 4.20
N VAL A 155 -2.27 -6.94 3.52
CA VAL A 155 -1.85 -7.02 2.11
C VAL A 155 -0.65 -7.95 1.94
N ILE A 156 0.37 -7.82 2.80
CA ILE A 156 1.53 -8.72 2.76
C ILE A 156 1.10 -10.17 2.99
N THR A 157 0.25 -10.43 3.99
CA THR A 157 -0.31 -11.77 4.23
C THR A 157 -1.08 -12.27 3.01
N HIS A 158 -1.95 -11.45 2.42
CA HIS A 158 -2.69 -11.81 1.22
C HIS A 158 -1.78 -12.13 0.02
N ILE A 159 -0.64 -11.44 -0.14
CA ILE A 159 0.31 -11.73 -1.22
C ILE A 159 0.96 -13.12 -1.05
N PHE A 160 1.36 -13.47 0.17
CA PHE A 160 2.13 -14.68 0.43
C PHE A 160 1.30 -15.92 0.76
N ILE A 161 0.04 -15.77 1.16
CA ILE A 161 -0.87 -16.90 1.34
C ILE A 161 -1.13 -17.58 -0.01
N MET A 162 -1.25 -18.91 0.01
CA MET A 162 -1.51 -19.75 -1.17
C MET A 162 -3.01 -19.96 -1.37
#